data_AF-A0A2E9D0J1-F1
#
_entry.id   AF-A0A2E9D0J1-F1
#
_cell.length_a   1.000
_cell.length_b   1.000
_cell.length_c   1.000
_cell.angle_alpha   90.00
_cell.angle_beta   90.00
_cell.angle_gamma   90.00
#
_symmetry.space_group_name_H-M   'P 1'
#
loop_
_entity.id
_entity.type
_entity.pdbx_description
1 polymer ?
#
loop_
_entity_poly.entity_id
_entity_poly.type
_entity_poly.pdbx_seq_one_letter_code
_entity_poly.pdbx_strand_id
1 'polypeptide(L)'
;WQCDYDVVYLGSSRAETGLSPDYGGFNKAPVYNAGLKGSSMYEIYYLVKYLLRHQQPQSVVLGLDFFLFNENQRTQDDFALSPLAEDWAAVATFTNLVSTQTLYESWYTLKENISGRATACSYNGQQVSKRNGTLPREAFDKILTRYVSNPALYGDYELSKEYLELLRSALEALIAADVKVYAFISPAHALHSEAILELGLQETFEDWKRRVVEVVTNANDNKGGEQHIILWDFSGYNSITTEAVPDESTGNYMRWFRDSSHYRPVVGNMVMQRITGKASAQTELPPDFGRMLSSDTLEALLSDQRAAGMVYRQANVDELEHLRTLIRDARAN
;
A
#
# COMPACT_ATOMS: atom_id res chain seq x y z
N TRP A 1 -13.98 -17.24 -1.84
CA TRP A 1 -13.79 -17.09 -0.39
C TRP A 1 -14.84 -17.94 0.34
N GLN A 2 -14.65 -18.32 1.60
CA GLN A 2 -15.59 -19.17 2.38
C GLN A 2 -16.50 -18.38 3.35
N CYS A 3 -16.20 -17.11 3.61
CA CYS A 3 -16.91 -16.20 4.52
C CYS A 3 -17.19 -14.88 3.75
N ASP A 4 -18.34 -14.23 3.98
CA ASP A 4 -18.69 -12.92 3.39
C ASP A 4 -18.15 -11.78 4.24
N TYR A 5 -17.53 -10.77 3.60
CA TYR A 5 -16.98 -9.60 4.26
C TYR A 5 -17.60 -8.31 3.72
N ASP A 6 -17.99 -7.42 4.62
CA ASP A 6 -18.58 -6.12 4.28
C ASP A 6 -17.52 -5.11 3.85
N VAL A 7 -16.28 -5.29 4.32
CA VAL A 7 -15.15 -4.42 3.99
C VAL A 7 -13.94 -5.24 3.57
N VAL A 8 -13.34 -4.89 2.44
CA VAL A 8 -12.11 -5.52 1.96
C VAL A 8 -11.02 -4.48 1.79
N TYR A 9 -9.83 -4.74 2.36
CA TYR A 9 -8.65 -3.92 2.12
C TYR A 9 -7.85 -4.50 0.97
N LEU A 10 -7.47 -3.65 0.02
CA LEU A 10 -6.66 -3.97 -1.15
C LEU A 10 -5.47 -3.02 -1.20
N GLY A 11 -4.35 -3.46 -1.75
CA GLY A 11 -3.15 -2.64 -1.92
C GLY A 11 -1.88 -3.44 -1.76
N SER A 12 -0.75 -2.73 -1.65
CA SER A 12 0.58 -3.33 -1.55
C SER A 12 0.89 -3.93 -0.17
N SER A 13 2.17 -4.30 0.05
CA SER A 13 2.68 -4.70 1.38
C SER A 13 2.44 -3.64 2.45
N ARG A 14 2.28 -2.37 2.07
CA ARG A 14 1.92 -1.29 3.00
C ARG A 14 0.51 -1.46 3.56
N ALA A 15 -0.46 -1.84 2.72
CA ALA A 15 -1.82 -2.13 3.16
C ALA A 15 -1.88 -3.43 3.97
N GLU A 16 -1.19 -4.48 3.51
CA GLU A 16 -1.12 -5.79 4.19
C GLU A 16 -0.60 -5.68 5.62
N THR A 17 0.51 -4.96 5.81
CA THR A 17 1.19 -4.88 7.12
C THR A 17 0.71 -3.73 8.00
N GLY A 18 0.19 -2.68 7.37
CA GLY A 18 -0.15 -1.43 8.02
C GLY A 18 -1.60 -1.35 8.47
N LEU A 19 -2.54 -1.94 7.73
CA LEU A 19 -3.96 -1.88 8.04
C LEU A 19 -4.41 -3.08 8.88
N SER A 20 -4.96 -2.81 10.06
CA SER A 20 -5.55 -3.84 10.92
C SER A 20 -7.02 -4.06 10.56
N PRO A 21 -7.44 -5.30 10.23
CA PRO A 21 -8.87 -5.61 10.04
C PRO A 21 -9.70 -5.49 11.33
N ASP A 22 -9.06 -5.45 12.50
CA ASP A 22 -9.73 -5.28 13.80
C ASP A 22 -10.12 -3.83 14.10
N TYR A 23 -9.90 -2.92 13.14
CA TYR A 23 -10.25 -1.52 13.30
C TYR A 23 -11.77 -1.34 13.45
N GLY A 24 -12.20 -0.90 14.63
CA GLY A 24 -13.62 -0.78 14.99
C GLY A 24 -14.42 0.32 14.26
N GLY A 25 -13.78 1.18 13.46
CA GLY A 25 -14.45 2.31 12.80
C GLY A 25 -15.41 1.92 11.67
N PHE A 26 -15.49 0.66 11.27
CA PHE A 26 -16.55 0.15 10.39
C PHE A 26 -17.77 -0.41 11.15
N ASN A 27 -18.10 0.11 12.34
CA ASN A 27 -19.24 -0.37 13.14
C ASN A 27 -19.18 -1.89 13.42
N LYS A 28 -17.98 -2.45 13.57
CA LYS A 28 -17.74 -3.91 13.72
C LYS A 28 -18.17 -4.76 12.52
N ALA A 29 -18.28 -4.16 11.33
CA ALA A 29 -18.47 -4.91 10.09
C ALA A 29 -17.32 -5.92 9.90
N PRO A 30 -17.57 -7.13 9.36
CA PRO A 30 -16.53 -8.10 9.05
C PRO A 30 -15.58 -7.53 7.99
N VAL A 31 -14.30 -7.45 8.35
CA VAL A 31 -13.23 -6.91 7.49
C VAL A 31 -12.26 -8.01 7.10
N TYR A 32 -11.82 -8.01 5.84
CA TYR A 32 -10.71 -8.84 5.37
C TYR A 32 -9.60 -7.99 4.75
N ASN A 33 -8.36 -8.18 5.19
CA ASN A 33 -7.19 -7.56 4.55
C ASN A 33 -6.63 -8.49 3.47
N ALA A 34 -6.83 -8.11 2.20
CA ALA A 34 -6.33 -8.79 1.03
C ALA A 34 -5.14 -8.03 0.39
N GLY A 35 -4.40 -7.24 1.17
CA GLY A 35 -3.17 -6.61 0.71
C GLY A 35 -2.12 -7.63 0.24
N LEU A 36 -1.40 -7.31 -0.83
CA LEU A 36 -0.45 -8.19 -1.50
C LEU A 36 0.98 -7.64 -1.43
N LYS A 37 1.95 -8.50 -1.09
CA LYS A 37 3.36 -8.08 -1.00
C LYS A 37 3.95 -7.77 -2.35
N GLY A 38 4.59 -6.60 -2.46
CA GLY A 38 5.32 -6.21 -3.66
C GLY A 38 4.46 -6.21 -4.91
N SER A 39 3.16 -5.95 -4.75
CA SER A 39 2.20 -6.11 -5.83
C SER A 39 2.31 -5.03 -6.90
N SER A 40 1.72 -5.23 -8.07
CA SER A 40 1.50 -4.21 -9.10
C SER A 40 0.02 -3.87 -9.27
N MET A 41 -0.29 -2.82 -10.03
CA MET A 41 -1.68 -2.50 -10.35
C MET A 41 -2.38 -3.59 -11.17
N TYR A 42 -1.61 -4.42 -11.90
CA TYR A 42 -2.12 -5.62 -12.57
C TYR A 42 -2.72 -6.61 -11.56
N GLU A 43 -1.96 -6.97 -10.52
CA GLU A 43 -2.41 -7.95 -9.54
C GLU A 43 -3.59 -7.43 -8.71
N ILE A 44 -3.59 -6.14 -8.39
CA ILE A 44 -4.73 -5.49 -7.73
C ILE A 44 -5.99 -5.51 -8.60
N TYR A 45 -5.87 -5.25 -9.91
CA TYR A 45 -7.01 -5.35 -10.83
C TYR A 45 -7.61 -6.75 -10.87
N TYR A 46 -6.78 -7.79 -11.02
CA TYR A 46 -7.27 -9.18 -11.01
C TYR A 46 -7.82 -9.60 -9.65
N LEU A 47 -7.27 -9.08 -8.55
CA LEU A 47 -7.82 -9.29 -7.22
C LEU A 47 -9.22 -8.64 -7.08
N VAL A 48 -9.45 -7.47 -7.67
CA VAL A 48 -10.80 -6.86 -7.74
C VAL A 48 -11.75 -7.72 -8.56
N LYS A 49 -11.34 -8.22 -9.74
CA LYS A 49 -12.17 -9.15 -10.53
C LYS A 49 -12.52 -10.41 -9.74
N TYR A 50 -11.52 -10.99 -9.07
CA TYR A 50 -11.72 -12.18 -8.25
C TYR A 50 -12.69 -11.89 -7.10
N LEU A 51 -12.52 -10.76 -6.41
CA LEU A 51 -13.39 -10.32 -5.33
C LEU A 51 -14.85 -10.27 -5.80
N LEU A 52 -15.14 -9.52 -6.87
CA LEU A 52 -16.49 -9.31 -7.39
C LEU A 52 -17.15 -10.57 -7.95
N ARG A 53 -16.37 -11.58 -8.36
CA ARG A 53 -16.90 -12.89 -8.77
C ARG A 53 -17.42 -13.73 -7.61
N HIS A 54 -16.91 -13.51 -6.39
CA HIS A 54 -17.19 -14.38 -5.25
C HIS A 54 -18.06 -13.71 -4.19
N GLN A 55 -18.02 -12.38 -4.06
CA GLN A 55 -18.85 -11.61 -3.14
C GLN A 55 -18.91 -10.14 -3.59
N GLN A 56 -19.83 -9.37 -3.01
CA GLN A 56 -19.92 -7.93 -3.23
C GLN A 56 -19.84 -7.24 -1.86
N PRO A 57 -18.68 -6.71 -1.46
CA PRO A 57 -18.55 -6.01 -0.19
C PRO A 57 -19.28 -4.66 -0.26
N GLN A 58 -19.71 -4.15 0.89
CA GLN A 58 -20.27 -2.79 0.96
C GLN A 58 -19.22 -1.73 0.65
N SER A 59 -17.96 -1.99 1.03
CA SER A 59 -16.88 -1.06 0.77
C SER A 59 -15.51 -1.72 0.59
N VAL A 60 -14.66 -1.02 -0.16
CA VAL A 60 -13.25 -1.37 -0.38
C VAL A 60 -12.38 -0.22 0.10
N VAL A 61 -11.30 -0.55 0.81
CA VAL A 61 -10.23 0.39 1.14
C VAL A 61 -9.03 0.05 0.27
N LEU A 62 -8.66 0.93 -0.66
CA LEU A 62 -7.70 0.67 -1.72
C LEU A 62 -6.44 1.52 -1.57
N GLY A 63 -5.32 0.89 -1.20
CA GLY A 63 -4.01 1.52 -1.16
C GLY A 63 -3.38 1.63 -2.55
N LEU A 64 -3.06 2.86 -2.97
CA LEU A 64 -2.45 3.22 -4.24
C LEU A 64 -1.05 3.80 -4.02
N ASP A 65 -0.02 3.00 -4.24
CA ASP A 65 1.37 3.44 -4.10
C ASP A 65 2.00 3.70 -5.47
N PHE A 66 2.86 4.73 -5.56
CA PHE A 66 3.53 5.11 -6.81
C PHE A 66 4.20 3.95 -7.52
N PHE A 67 4.92 3.09 -6.78
CA PHE A 67 5.63 1.95 -7.37
C PHE A 67 4.70 0.89 -7.99
N LEU A 68 3.41 0.84 -7.67
CA LEU A 68 2.44 -0.08 -8.29
C LEU A 68 2.23 0.20 -9.78
N PHE A 69 2.58 1.41 -10.23
CA PHE A 69 2.32 1.93 -11.57
C PHE A 69 3.58 1.95 -12.44
N ASN A 70 4.64 1.25 -12.02
CA ASN A 70 5.88 1.18 -12.77
C ASN A 70 5.75 0.17 -13.93
N GLU A 71 5.98 0.61 -15.17
CA GLU A 71 6.01 -0.24 -16.37
C GLU A 71 7.03 -1.38 -16.24
N ASN A 72 8.14 -1.13 -15.55
CA ASN A 72 9.21 -2.11 -15.34
C ASN A 72 8.92 -3.11 -14.21
N GLN A 73 7.78 -3.00 -13.54
CA GLN A 73 7.32 -3.99 -12.58
C GLN A 73 6.75 -5.20 -13.33
N ARG A 74 7.62 -6.14 -13.70
CA ARG A 74 7.17 -7.43 -14.27
C ARG A 74 6.20 -8.10 -13.30
N THR A 75 5.06 -8.58 -13.79
CA THR A 75 4.19 -9.47 -13.03
C THR A 75 5.05 -10.61 -12.53
N GLN A 76 5.15 -10.79 -11.21
CA GLN A 76 5.95 -11.90 -10.68
C GLN A 76 5.40 -13.18 -11.32
N ASP A 77 6.28 -14.01 -11.88
CA ASP A 77 5.91 -15.21 -12.64
C ASP A 77 4.93 -16.10 -11.83
N ASP A 78 4.97 -16.00 -10.50
CA ASP A 78 4.09 -16.67 -9.54
C ASP A 78 2.62 -16.21 -9.57
N PHE A 79 2.30 -14.94 -9.89
CA PHE A 79 0.91 -14.46 -9.96
C PHE A 79 0.21 -14.96 -11.22
N ALA A 80 0.90 -14.96 -12.36
CA ALA A 80 0.41 -15.54 -13.61
C ALA A 80 0.11 -17.04 -13.46
N LEU A 81 0.79 -17.70 -12.52
CA LEU A 81 0.61 -19.08 -12.10
C LEU A 81 -0.27 -19.22 -10.85
N SER A 82 -1.03 -18.20 -10.45
CA SER A 82 -1.95 -18.28 -9.31
C SER A 82 -3.40 -18.47 -9.79
N PRO A 83 -4.31 -18.99 -8.94
CA PRO A 83 -5.74 -19.04 -9.24
C PRO A 83 -6.41 -17.67 -9.44
N LEU A 84 -5.67 -16.57 -9.22
CA LEU A 84 -6.11 -15.20 -9.46
C LEU A 84 -5.90 -14.77 -10.93
N ALA A 85 -5.00 -15.44 -11.67
CA ALA A 85 -4.80 -15.24 -13.09
C ALA A 85 -5.70 -16.20 -13.89
N GLU A 86 -6.47 -15.66 -14.83
CA GLU A 86 -7.78 -16.20 -15.21
C GLU A 86 -7.80 -17.54 -15.95
N ASP A 87 -6.67 -18.12 -16.39
CA ASP A 87 -6.77 -19.22 -17.38
C ASP A 87 -6.23 -20.60 -16.98
N TRP A 88 -5.21 -20.80 -16.12
CA TRP A 88 -4.59 -22.15 -15.96
C TRP A 88 -4.58 -22.69 -14.52
N ALA A 89 -5.70 -22.59 -13.80
CA ALA A 89 -5.83 -22.99 -12.40
C ALA A 89 -5.34 -24.42 -12.07
N ALA A 90 -5.46 -25.39 -12.98
CA ALA A 90 -5.07 -26.78 -12.72
C ALA A 90 -3.55 -27.04 -12.77
N VAL A 91 -2.82 -26.37 -13.66
CA VAL A 91 -1.35 -26.55 -13.82
C VAL A 91 -0.60 -25.68 -12.81
N ALA A 92 -1.09 -24.46 -12.57
CA ALA A 92 -0.71 -23.54 -11.51
C ALA A 92 -0.71 -24.17 -10.11
N THR A 93 -1.71 -25.01 -9.83
CA THR A 93 -1.83 -25.76 -8.58
C THR A 93 -0.72 -26.81 -8.45
N PHE A 94 -0.33 -27.48 -9.55
CA PHE A 94 0.66 -28.57 -9.51
C PHE A 94 2.10 -28.08 -9.31
N THR A 95 2.48 -26.92 -9.86
CA THR A 95 3.83 -26.36 -9.69
C THR A 95 4.04 -25.74 -8.30
N ASN A 96 3.02 -25.08 -7.74
CA ASN A 96 3.05 -24.55 -6.37
C ASN A 96 3.06 -25.66 -5.29
N LEU A 97 2.56 -26.86 -5.63
CA LEU A 97 2.60 -28.04 -4.77
C LEU A 97 3.99 -28.70 -4.67
N VAL A 98 4.98 -28.30 -5.46
CA VAL A 98 6.33 -28.91 -5.46
C VAL A 98 7.38 -28.01 -4.80
N SER A 99 7.00 -26.83 -4.31
CA SER A 99 7.79 -26.08 -3.33
C SER A 99 7.86 -26.87 -2.03
N THR A 100 9.06 -27.31 -1.64
CA THR A 100 9.33 -28.09 -0.42
C THR A 100 8.88 -27.38 0.86
N GLN A 101 8.72 -26.06 0.80
CA GLN A 101 8.22 -25.22 1.89
C GLN A 101 6.68 -25.20 1.95
N THR A 102 6.01 -25.21 0.80
CA THR A 102 4.53 -25.27 0.68
C THR A 102 3.99 -26.66 1.04
N LEU A 103 4.75 -27.73 0.78
CA LEU A 103 4.40 -29.11 1.14
C LEU A 103 4.35 -29.34 2.66
N TYR A 104 5.24 -28.69 3.42
CA TYR A 104 5.29 -28.82 4.88
C TYR A 104 4.10 -28.12 5.55
N GLU A 105 3.77 -26.90 5.12
CA GLU A 105 2.65 -26.12 5.66
C GLU A 105 1.28 -26.69 5.23
N SER A 106 1.19 -27.28 4.03
CA SER A 106 0.00 -28.00 3.56
C SER A 106 -0.22 -29.32 4.32
N TRP A 107 0.83 -30.08 4.62
CA TRP A 107 0.73 -31.32 5.42
C TRP A 107 0.25 -31.05 6.85
N TYR A 108 0.72 -29.97 7.47
CA TYR A 108 0.25 -29.54 8.79
C TYR A 108 -1.23 -29.13 8.77
N THR A 109 -1.64 -28.38 7.74
CA THR A 109 -3.04 -27.96 7.53
C THR A 109 -3.99 -29.15 7.24
N LEU A 110 -3.52 -30.18 6.54
CA LEU A 110 -4.30 -31.39 6.25
C LEU A 110 -4.52 -32.25 7.50
N LYS A 111 -3.48 -32.38 8.34
CA LYS A 111 -3.53 -33.14 9.59
C LYS A 111 -4.50 -32.54 10.60
N GLU A 112 -4.54 -31.21 10.70
CA GLU A 112 -5.49 -30.50 11.57
C GLU A 112 -6.95 -30.63 11.08
N ASN A 113 -7.19 -30.58 9.75
CA ASN A 113 -8.51 -30.80 9.16
C ASN A 113 -9.03 -32.23 9.36
N ILE A 114 -8.20 -33.25 9.16
CA ILE A 114 -8.58 -34.67 9.33
C ILE A 114 -8.85 -35.00 10.81
N SER A 115 -8.23 -34.28 11.76
CA SER A 115 -8.43 -34.49 13.19
C SER A 115 -9.73 -33.89 13.75
N GLY A 116 -10.53 -33.20 12.93
CA GLY A 116 -11.80 -32.58 13.36
C GLY A 116 -11.64 -31.41 14.34
N ARG A 117 -10.44 -30.81 14.40
CA ARG A 117 -10.12 -29.67 15.30
C ARG A 117 -10.19 -28.30 14.62
N ALA A 118 -10.55 -28.22 13.33
CA ALA A 118 -10.71 -26.96 12.63
C ALA A 118 -11.91 -26.18 13.23
N THR A 119 -11.61 -25.05 13.89
CA THR A 119 -12.62 -24.16 14.47
C THR A 119 -12.74 -22.86 13.65
N ALA A 120 -13.96 -22.32 13.68
CA ALA A 120 -14.59 -21.25 12.88
C ALA A 120 -13.78 -19.97 12.59
N CYS A 121 -14.00 -19.40 11.39
CA CYS A 121 -13.40 -18.18 10.80
C CYS A 121 -12.83 -17.19 11.85
N SER A 122 -11.50 -17.17 11.99
CA SER A 122 -10.73 -16.17 12.74
C SER A 122 -9.54 -15.60 11.95
N TYR A 123 -9.48 -15.83 10.63
CA TYR A 123 -8.37 -15.38 9.78
C TYR A 123 -8.85 -14.25 8.86
N ASN A 124 -8.77 -13.01 9.35
CA ASN A 124 -9.17 -11.77 8.68
C ASN A 124 -8.07 -11.20 7.74
N GLY A 125 -7.06 -12.00 7.40
CA GLY A 125 -5.91 -11.58 6.60
C GLY A 125 -4.88 -10.73 7.35
N GLN A 126 -5.02 -10.54 8.67
CA GLN A 126 -4.07 -9.75 9.45
C GLN A 126 -2.69 -10.40 9.52
N GLN A 127 -1.67 -9.70 8.99
CA GLN A 127 -0.29 -10.14 9.11
C GLN A 127 0.32 -9.68 10.44
N VAL A 128 0.51 -10.59 11.40
CA VAL A 128 1.22 -10.29 12.65
C VAL A 128 2.70 -10.62 12.49
N SER A 129 3.51 -9.64 12.08
CA SER A 129 4.97 -9.82 12.01
C SER A 129 5.56 -9.92 13.42
N LYS A 130 6.08 -11.11 13.77
CA LYS A 130 6.83 -11.42 15.00
C LYS A 130 8.36 -11.30 14.83
N ARG A 131 8.85 -10.51 13.86
CA ARG A 131 10.30 -10.34 13.69
C ARG A 131 10.87 -9.53 14.86
N ASN A 132 11.92 -10.07 15.49
CA ASN A 132 12.81 -9.31 16.37
C ASN A 132 13.43 -8.16 15.56
N GLY A 133 13.42 -6.96 16.12
CA GLY A 133 13.69 -5.73 15.38
C GLY A 133 15.13 -5.62 14.91
N THR A 134 15.31 -5.46 13.59
CA THR A 134 16.47 -4.80 13.01
C THR A 134 16.54 -3.36 13.55
N LEU A 135 17.74 -2.80 13.72
CA LEU A 135 17.87 -1.39 14.09
C LEU A 135 17.20 -0.51 13.03
N PRO A 136 16.48 0.57 13.41
CA PRO A 136 15.73 1.35 12.44
C PRO A 136 16.58 1.87 11.28
N ARG A 137 17.80 2.38 11.54
CA ARG A 137 18.72 2.85 10.50
C ARG A 137 19.03 1.78 9.46
N GLU A 138 19.48 0.60 9.89
CA GLU A 138 19.78 -0.52 8.99
C GLU A 138 18.55 -0.94 8.18
N ALA A 139 17.35 -0.96 8.80
CA ALA A 139 16.11 -1.28 8.11
C ALA A 139 15.74 -0.22 7.05
N PHE A 140 15.93 1.06 7.37
CA PHE A 140 15.72 2.17 6.44
C PHE A 140 16.68 2.09 5.27
N ASP A 141 17.98 1.96 5.53
CA ASP A 141 19.00 1.92 4.50
C ASP A 141 18.76 0.76 3.54
N LYS A 142 18.50 -0.44 4.08
CA LYS A 142 18.18 -1.62 3.27
C LYS A 142 16.98 -1.41 2.35
N ILE A 143 15.90 -0.82 2.85
CA ILE A 143 14.69 -0.60 2.06
C ILE A 143 14.91 0.52 1.05
N LEU A 144 15.50 1.64 1.44
CA LEU A 144 15.83 2.73 0.52
C LEU A 144 16.76 2.26 -0.60
N THR A 145 17.83 1.52 -0.29
CA THR A 145 18.74 0.93 -1.29
C THR A 145 17.96 0.09 -2.28
N ARG A 146 17.07 -0.80 -1.80
CA ARG A 146 16.23 -1.63 -2.67
C ARG A 146 15.34 -0.77 -3.58
N TYR A 147 14.70 0.27 -3.06
CA TYR A 147 13.82 1.12 -3.85
C TYR A 147 14.58 1.88 -4.94
N VAL A 148 15.75 2.43 -4.63
CA VAL A 148 16.50 3.28 -5.57
C VAL A 148 17.35 2.50 -6.58
N SER A 149 17.65 1.22 -6.34
CA SER A 149 18.41 0.39 -7.29
C SER A 149 17.54 -0.57 -8.10
N ASN A 150 16.38 -1.01 -7.58
CA ASN A 150 15.56 -1.99 -8.29
C ASN A 150 14.76 -1.34 -9.44
N PRO A 151 14.93 -1.81 -10.70
CA PRO A 151 14.19 -1.29 -11.85
C PRO A 151 12.67 -1.41 -11.73
N ALA A 152 12.17 -2.41 -11.00
CA ALA A 152 10.74 -2.59 -10.72
C ALA A 152 10.20 -1.65 -9.64
N LEU A 153 11.06 -0.85 -8.99
CA LEU A 153 10.70 0.17 -8.00
C LEU A 153 11.07 1.56 -8.54
N TYR A 154 12.01 2.29 -7.95
CA TYR A 154 12.39 3.64 -8.41
C TYR A 154 13.60 3.65 -9.35
N GLY A 155 14.36 2.55 -9.44
CA GLY A 155 15.66 2.55 -10.11
C GLY A 155 15.61 2.87 -11.61
N ASP A 156 14.53 2.44 -12.27
CA ASP A 156 14.25 2.70 -13.69
C ASP A 156 12.74 2.94 -13.86
N TYR A 157 12.17 3.81 -13.01
CA TYR A 157 10.73 3.99 -12.98
C TYR A 157 10.21 4.65 -14.25
N GLU A 158 9.22 4.01 -14.88
CA GLU A 158 8.42 4.62 -15.94
C GLU A 158 6.93 4.47 -15.60
N LEU A 159 6.17 5.57 -15.71
CA LEU A 159 4.74 5.54 -15.43
C LEU A 159 3.99 4.76 -16.52
N SER A 160 3.41 3.63 -16.13
CA SER A 160 2.66 2.76 -17.03
C SER A 160 1.27 3.31 -17.33
N LYS A 161 1.00 3.53 -18.62
CA LYS A 161 -0.37 3.83 -19.11
C LYS A 161 -1.30 2.64 -18.94
N GLU A 162 -0.79 1.42 -19.15
CA GLU A 162 -1.56 0.20 -18.96
C GLU A 162 -2.03 0.09 -17.50
N TYR A 163 -1.16 0.34 -16.53
CA TYR A 163 -1.53 0.24 -15.12
C TYR A 163 -2.52 1.34 -14.68
N LEU A 164 -2.47 2.52 -15.30
CA LEU A 164 -3.53 3.53 -15.13
C LEU A 164 -4.88 3.06 -15.70
N GLU A 165 -4.89 2.39 -16.85
CA GLU A 165 -6.11 1.80 -17.43
C GLU A 165 -6.66 0.64 -16.59
N LEU A 166 -5.78 -0.16 -15.97
CA LEU A 166 -6.18 -1.21 -15.03
C LEU A 166 -6.79 -0.63 -13.75
N LEU A 167 -6.24 0.48 -13.24
CA LEU A 167 -6.88 1.22 -12.14
C LEU A 167 -8.27 1.72 -12.54
N ARG A 168 -8.40 2.36 -13.71
CA ARG A 168 -9.69 2.83 -14.21
C ARG A 168 -10.70 1.68 -14.28
N SER A 169 -10.31 0.57 -14.88
CA SER A 169 -11.15 -0.62 -15.04
C SER A 169 -11.55 -1.25 -13.70
N ALA A 170 -10.63 -1.29 -12.73
CA ALA A 170 -10.92 -1.78 -11.37
C ALA A 170 -11.95 -0.91 -10.66
N LEU A 171 -11.79 0.42 -10.72
CA LEU A 171 -12.67 1.38 -10.07
C LEU A 171 -14.07 1.39 -10.69
N GLU A 172 -14.15 1.36 -12.03
CA GLU A 172 -15.43 1.23 -12.74
C GLU A 172 -16.17 -0.06 -12.38
N ALA A 173 -15.46 -1.19 -12.28
CA ALA A 173 -16.06 -2.47 -11.89
C ALA A 173 -16.61 -2.44 -10.45
N LEU A 174 -15.88 -1.86 -9.51
CA LEU A 174 -16.32 -1.69 -8.12
C LEU A 174 -17.56 -0.79 -8.04
N ILE A 175 -17.55 0.34 -8.74
CA ILE A 175 -18.66 1.29 -8.78
C ILE A 175 -19.92 0.65 -9.41
N ALA A 176 -19.76 -0.09 -10.50
CA ALA A 176 -20.86 -0.78 -11.18
C ALA A 176 -21.49 -1.86 -10.30
N ALA A 177 -20.72 -2.44 -9.38
CA ALA A 177 -21.19 -3.37 -8.35
C ALA A 177 -21.68 -2.67 -7.06
N ASP A 178 -21.88 -1.35 -7.09
CA ASP A 178 -22.35 -0.54 -5.96
C ASP A 178 -21.43 -0.57 -4.72
N VAL A 179 -20.14 -0.85 -4.93
CA VAL A 179 -19.14 -0.86 -3.86
C VAL A 179 -18.63 0.55 -3.60
N LYS A 180 -18.68 1.02 -2.35
CA LYS A 180 -18.04 2.28 -1.96
C LYS A 180 -16.53 2.12 -1.84
N VAL A 181 -15.75 3.00 -2.47
CA VAL A 181 -14.28 2.91 -2.48
C VAL A 181 -13.66 4.05 -1.68
N TYR A 182 -12.83 3.69 -0.70
CA TYR A 182 -11.93 4.60 -0.02
C TYR A 182 -10.51 4.36 -0.53
N ALA A 183 -10.12 5.11 -1.56
CA ALA A 183 -8.78 5.03 -2.11
C ALA A 183 -7.82 5.92 -1.30
N PHE A 184 -6.57 5.50 -1.15
CA PHE A 184 -5.57 6.31 -0.47
C PHE A 184 -4.16 6.08 -0.99
N ILE A 185 -3.35 7.13 -1.03
CA ILE A 185 -1.91 7.04 -1.20
C ILE A 185 -1.30 6.78 0.17
N SER A 186 -0.61 5.65 0.34
CA SER A 186 -0.10 5.24 1.64
C SER A 186 0.92 6.23 2.22
N PRO A 187 0.99 6.35 3.55
CA PRO A 187 2.12 7.04 4.16
C PRO A 187 3.40 6.24 3.89
N ALA A 188 4.43 6.96 3.46
CA ALA A 188 5.82 6.51 3.43
C ALA A 188 6.65 7.55 4.17
N HIS A 189 7.80 7.16 4.69
CA HIS A 189 8.71 8.11 5.31
C HIS A 189 9.15 9.18 4.30
N ALA A 190 9.41 10.41 4.74
CA ALA A 190 9.77 11.55 3.90
C ALA A 190 11.00 11.27 3.01
N LEU A 191 11.89 10.37 3.43
CA LEU A 191 13.03 9.92 2.64
C LEU A 191 12.65 9.22 1.33
N HIS A 192 11.43 8.67 1.19
CA HIS A 192 10.95 8.23 -0.12
C HIS A 192 10.64 9.40 -1.05
N SER A 193 10.09 10.51 -0.52
CA SER A 193 9.88 11.73 -1.32
C SER A 193 11.20 12.37 -1.73
N GLU A 194 12.19 12.36 -0.84
CA GLU A 194 13.54 12.86 -1.16
C GLU A 194 14.27 11.92 -2.13
N ALA A 195 14.13 10.59 -2.00
CA ALA A 195 14.69 9.65 -2.97
C ALA A 195 14.08 9.85 -4.37
N ILE A 196 12.75 10.04 -4.47
CA ILE A 196 12.08 10.38 -5.73
C ILE A 196 12.66 11.66 -6.33
N LEU A 197 12.90 12.68 -5.51
CA LEU A 197 13.49 13.94 -5.97
C LEU A 197 14.94 13.76 -6.46
N GLU A 198 15.79 13.09 -5.69
CA GLU A 198 17.21 12.85 -6.02
C GLU A 198 17.36 11.98 -7.29
N LEU A 199 16.37 11.13 -7.59
CA LEU A 199 16.31 10.35 -8.83
C LEU A 199 15.72 11.13 -10.02
N GLY A 200 15.32 12.38 -9.84
CA GLY A 200 14.70 13.19 -10.89
C GLY A 200 13.25 12.80 -11.23
N LEU A 201 12.60 12.01 -10.38
CA LEU A 201 11.25 11.47 -10.61
C LEU A 201 10.12 12.37 -10.08
N GLN A 202 10.44 13.57 -9.58
CA GLN A 202 9.45 14.46 -8.96
C GLN A 202 8.31 14.82 -9.92
N GLU A 203 8.61 15.22 -11.16
CA GLU A 203 7.58 15.58 -12.14
C GLU A 203 6.68 14.38 -12.49
N THR A 204 7.29 13.20 -12.64
CA THR A 204 6.56 11.94 -12.88
C THR A 204 5.68 11.56 -11.70
N PHE A 205 6.13 11.74 -10.47
CA PHE A 205 5.35 11.48 -9.26
C PHE A 205 4.14 12.41 -9.16
N GLU A 206 4.32 13.69 -9.48
CA GLU A 206 3.20 14.65 -9.50
C GLU A 206 2.23 14.37 -10.65
N ASP A 207 2.71 14.04 -11.86
CA ASP A 207 1.86 13.63 -12.98
C ASP A 207 1.07 12.36 -12.62
N TRP A 208 1.70 11.37 -11.99
CA TRP A 208 0.99 10.18 -11.51
C TRP A 208 -0.18 10.55 -10.58
N LYS A 209 0.02 11.46 -9.60
CA LYS A 209 -1.09 11.92 -8.74
C LYS A 209 -2.19 12.61 -9.55
N ARG A 210 -1.84 13.42 -10.55
CA ARG A 210 -2.81 14.03 -11.48
C ARG A 210 -3.61 12.97 -12.22
N ARG A 211 -2.97 11.94 -12.76
CA ARG A 211 -3.63 10.83 -13.47
C ARG A 211 -4.53 10.01 -12.56
N VAL A 212 -4.12 9.74 -11.33
CA VAL A 212 -4.97 9.04 -10.36
C VAL A 212 -6.21 9.87 -10.01
N VAL A 213 -6.05 11.18 -9.77
CA VAL A 213 -7.19 12.09 -9.51
C VAL A 213 -8.12 12.18 -10.72
N GLU A 214 -7.57 12.26 -11.93
CA GLU A 214 -8.34 12.26 -13.19
C GLU A 214 -9.19 10.98 -13.32
N VAL A 215 -8.57 9.81 -13.13
CA VAL A 215 -9.27 8.50 -13.18
C VAL A 215 -10.39 8.44 -12.14
N VAL A 216 -10.13 8.86 -10.90
CA VAL A 216 -11.14 8.86 -9.82
C VAL A 216 -12.28 9.83 -10.12
N THR A 217 -11.97 11.02 -10.64
CA THR A 217 -12.98 12.05 -10.99
C THR A 217 -13.91 11.53 -12.08
N ASN A 218 -13.33 11.03 -13.18
CA ASN A 218 -14.09 10.49 -14.30
C ASN A 218 -14.99 9.31 -13.88
N ALA A 219 -14.49 8.43 -13.01
CA ALA A 219 -15.26 7.29 -12.53
C ALA A 219 -16.46 7.70 -11.65
N ASN A 220 -16.32 8.72 -10.80
CA ASN A 220 -17.43 9.27 -10.02
C ASN A 220 -18.46 9.99 -10.91
N ASP A 221 -18.01 10.78 -11.88
CA ASP A 221 -18.90 11.54 -12.79
C ASP A 221 -19.81 10.60 -13.60
N ASN A 222 -19.26 9.46 -14.05
CA ASN A 222 -20.01 8.45 -14.81
C ASN A 222 -21.18 7.80 -14.04
N LYS A 223 -21.21 7.86 -12.69
CA LYS A 223 -22.34 7.37 -11.87
C LYS A 223 -23.29 8.50 -11.42
N GLY A 224 -23.31 9.61 -12.14
CA GLY A 224 -24.22 10.72 -11.83
C GLY A 224 -23.75 11.62 -10.68
N GLY A 225 -22.44 11.64 -10.41
CA GLY A 225 -21.81 12.59 -9.47
C GLY A 225 -21.92 12.22 -7.98
N GLU A 226 -22.54 11.09 -7.64
CA GLU A 226 -22.46 10.57 -6.27
C GLU A 226 -21.02 10.13 -5.95
N GLN A 227 -20.43 10.65 -4.86
CA GLN A 227 -19.06 10.34 -4.44
C GLN A 227 -18.93 8.90 -3.93
N HIS A 228 -18.85 7.96 -4.87
CA HIS A 228 -18.61 6.55 -4.61
C HIS A 228 -17.15 6.27 -4.28
N ILE A 229 -16.23 7.04 -4.87
CA ILE A 229 -14.81 6.97 -4.60
C ILE A 229 -14.37 8.24 -3.88
N ILE A 230 -13.73 8.06 -2.72
CA ILE A 230 -13.06 9.14 -1.99
C ILE A 230 -11.56 8.84 -2.00
N LEU A 231 -10.75 9.79 -2.47
CA LEU A 231 -9.30 9.65 -2.53
C LEU A 231 -8.61 10.48 -1.45
N TRP A 232 -7.68 9.87 -0.74
CA TRP A 232 -6.85 10.52 0.30
C TRP A 232 -5.36 10.43 -0.03
N ASP A 233 -4.60 11.42 0.40
CA ASP A 233 -3.14 11.41 0.35
C ASP A 233 -2.54 11.51 1.76
N PHE A 234 -1.81 10.46 2.17
CA PHE A 234 -1.06 10.41 3.42
C PHE A 234 0.46 10.54 3.22
N SER A 235 0.90 10.79 1.99
CA SER A 235 2.31 10.99 1.62
C SER A 235 2.78 12.44 1.84
N GLY A 236 4.06 12.68 1.52
CA GLY A 236 4.70 13.99 1.63
C GLY A 236 5.28 14.24 3.03
N TYR A 237 5.33 15.51 3.44
CA TYR A 237 6.00 15.95 4.65
C TYR A 237 4.94 16.39 5.68
N ASN A 238 4.80 15.63 6.75
CA ASN A 238 3.85 15.88 7.84
C ASN A 238 4.36 15.29 9.16
N SER A 239 3.65 15.55 10.25
CA SER A 239 4.00 15.15 11.62
C SER A 239 4.24 13.64 11.82
N ILE A 240 3.77 12.79 10.90
CA ILE A 240 4.01 11.34 10.93
C ILE A 240 5.18 10.95 10.04
N THR A 241 5.23 11.46 8.81
CA THR A 241 6.18 11.01 7.78
C THR A 241 7.59 11.60 7.93
N THR A 242 7.77 12.65 8.74
CA THR A 242 9.07 13.27 9.01
C THR A 242 9.64 12.88 10.38
N GLU A 243 9.32 11.69 10.89
CA GLU A 243 9.91 11.18 12.12
C GLU A 243 11.44 11.12 11.99
N ALA A 244 12.18 11.62 12.98
CA ALA A 244 13.63 11.55 12.93
C ALA A 244 14.10 10.08 12.97
N VAL A 245 14.95 9.68 12.03
CA VAL A 245 15.50 8.34 11.98
C VAL A 245 16.67 8.26 12.98
N PRO A 246 16.58 7.40 14.02
CA PRO A 246 17.62 7.34 15.04
C PRO A 246 18.91 6.73 14.50
N ASP A 247 20.05 7.21 14.98
CA ASP A 247 21.34 6.59 14.73
C ASP A 247 21.42 5.19 15.33
N GLU A 248 22.21 4.32 14.71
CA GLU A 248 22.43 2.93 15.13
C GLU A 248 22.88 2.82 16.60
N SER A 249 23.60 3.83 17.09
CA SER A 249 24.17 3.88 18.45
C SER A 249 23.13 4.11 19.55
N THR A 250 21.93 4.59 19.20
CA THR A 250 20.94 5.02 20.20
C THR A 250 20.00 3.92 20.67
N GLY A 251 19.87 2.82 19.90
CA GLY A 251 18.94 1.73 20.21
C GLY A 251 17.46 2.14 20.27
N ASN A 252 17.13 3.37 19.87
CA ASN A 252 15.77 3.90 19.89
C ASN A 252 14.92 3.26 18.79
N TYR A 253 13.69 2.90 19.11
CA TYR A 253 12.72 2.40 18.14
C TYR A 253 11.91 3.55 17.55
N MET A 254 11.61 3.46 16.25
CA MET A 254 10.67 4.36 15.57
C MET A 254 9.24 4.14 16.10
N ARG A 255 8.54 5.24 16.34
CA ARG A 255 7.14 5.27 16.79
C ARG A 255 6.19 4.91 15.66
N TRP A 256 6.43 5.44 14.45
CA TRP A 256 5.49 5.40 13.33
C TRP A 256 5.84 4.39 12.25
N PHE A 257 7.13 4.12 12.05
CA PHE A 257 7.62 3.27 10.96
C PHE A 257 8.37 2.03 11.45
N ARG A 258 8.32 0.95 10.67
CA ARG A 258 9.19 -0.24 10.89
C ARG A 258 10.47 -0.14 10.06
N ASP A 259 10.34 0.43 8.87
CA ASP A 259 11.37 0.79 7.91
C ASP A 259 10.87 2.02 7.11
N SER A 260 11.63 2.49 6.13
CA SER A 260 11.26 3.71 5.38
C SER A 260 9.92 3.62 4.65
N SER A 261 9.43 2.42 4.33
CA SER A 261 8.22 2.20 3.52
C SER A 261 7.03 1.71 4.34
N HIS A 262 7.25 0.85 5.35
CA HIS A 262 6.19 0.17 6.09
C HIS A 262 5.88 0.88 7.41
N TYR A 263 4.72 1.54 7.45
CA TYR A 263 4.19 2.15 8.66
C TYR A 263 3.67 1.10 9.66
N ARG A 264 3.66 1.45 10.94
CA ARG A 264 3.20 0.59 12.03
C ARG A 264 1.66 0.63 12.12
N PRO A 265 1.02 -0.39 12.72
CA PRO A 265 -0.44 -0.44 12.84
C PRO A 265 -1.08 0.79 13.50
N VAL A 266 -0.35 1.49 14.38
CA VAL A 266 -0.82 2.76 14.97
C VAL A 266 -1.06 3.85 13.91
N VAL A 267 -0.21 3.93 12.88
CA VAL A 267 -0.39 4.84 11.74
C VAL A 267 -1.52 4.35 10.84
N GLY A 268 -1.65 3.03 10.66
CA GLY A 268 -2.81 2.45 9.97
C GLY A 268 -4.13 2.86 10.64
N ASN A 269 -4.22 2.82 11.96
CA ASN A 269 -5.39 3.31 12.69
C ASN A 269 -5.65 4.80 12.43
N MET A 270 -4.61 5.64 12.29
CA MET A 270 -4.77 7.05 11.92
C MET A 270 -5.32 7.22 10.50
N VAL A 271 -4.81 6.43 9.54
CA VAL A 271 -5.34 6.37 8.16
C VAL A 271 -6.82 6.03 8.17
N MET A 272 -7.20 4.97 8.90
CA MET A 272 -8.59 4.53 8.98
C MET A 272 -9.49 5.54 9.71
N GLN A 273 -9.00 6.21 10.75
CA GLN A 273 -9.72 7.30 11.41
C GLN A 273 -10.01 8.45 10.46
N ARG A 274 -9.01 8.89 9.69
CA ARG A 274 -9.17 9.96 8.71
C ARG A 274 -10.16 9.59 7.62
N ILE A 275 -10.04 8.38 7.06
CA ILE A 275 -10.89 7.88 5.98
C ILE A 275 -12.35 7.70 6.43
N THR A 276 -12.57 7.12 7.62
CA THR A 276 -13.91 6.78 8.10
C THR A 276 -14.60 7.93 8.84
N GLY A 277 -13.85 8.97 9.24
CA GLY A 277 -14.33 10.06 10.09
C GLY A 277 -14.71 9.62 11.51
N LYS A 278 -14.43 8.37 11.90
CA LYS A 278 -14.75 7.84 13.23
C LYS A 278 -13.51 7.88 14.09
N ALA A 279 -13.60 8.61 15.20
CA ALA A 279 -12.52 8.70 16.18
C ALA A 279 -12.22 7.32 16.78
N SER A 280 -10.93 7.04 16.99
CA SER A 280 -10.49 5.95 17.85
C SER A 280 -10.05 6.54 19.19
N ALA A 281 -10.61 6.05 20.29
CA ALA A 281 -10.25 6.50 21.64
C ALA A 281 -8.75 6.26 21.99
N GLN A 282 -8.03 5.51 21.16
CA GLN A 282 -6.68 5.02 21.44
C GLN A 282 -5.59 5.73 20.63
N THR A 283 -5.93 6.60 19.67
CA THR A 283 -4.92 7.19 18.78
C THR A 283 -5.30 8.60 18.36
N GLU A 284 -4.56 9.58 18.84
CA GLU A 284 -4.67 10.98 18.42
C GLU A 284 -4.27 11.11 16.93
N LEU A 285 -5.09 11.81 16.15
CA LEU A 285 -4.90 12.01 14.72
C LEU A 285 -4.37 13.43 14.47
N PRO A 286 -3.10 13.61 14.06
CA PRO A 286 -2.58 14.94 13.71
C PRO A 286 -3.40 15.59 12.58
N PRO A 287 -3.72 16.89 12.67
CA PRO A 287 -4.58 17.56 11.71
C PRO A 287 -3.99 17.61 10.29
N ASP A 288 -2.67 17.65 10.17
CA ASP A 288 -1.89 17.64 8.93
C ASP A 288 -1.74 16.24 8.30
N PHE A 289 -2.12 15.17 9.01
CA PHE A 289 -1.99 13.79 8.52
C PHE A 289 -3.23 13.31 7.75
N GLY A 290 -3.09 13.27 6.43
CA GLY A 290 -4.13 12.82 5.50
C GLY A 290 -4.96 13.98 4.95
N ARG A 291 -4.88 14.19 3.63
CA ARG A 291 -5.63 15.23 2.92
C ARG A 291 -6.46 14.62 1.80
N MET A 292 -7.69 15.08 1.64
CA MET A 292 -8.57 14.61 0.57
C MET A 292 -8.11 15.18 -0.78
N LEU A 293 -8.03 14.32 -1.79
CA LEU A 293 -7.67 14.69 -3.15
C LEU A 293 -8.90 14.78 -4.05
N SER A 294 -8.97 15.85 -4.83
CA SER A 294 -9.87 16.07 -5.95
C SER A 294 -9.18 16.93 -7.00
N SER A 295 -9.84 17.16 -8.14
CA SER A 295 -9.43 18.16 -9.13
C SER A 295 -9.11 19.52 -8.51
N ASP A 296 -9.85 19.89 -7.46
CA ASP A 296 -9.79 21.22 -6.85
C ASP A 296 -8.71 21.34 -5.76
N THR A 297 -8.36 20.22 -5.11
CA THR A 297 -7.41 20.24 -3.99
C THR A 297 -5.99 19.82 -4.37
N LEU A 298 -5.82 19.14 -5.51
CA LEU A 298 -4.55 18.52 -5.88
C LEU A 298 -3.40 19.52 -6.02
N GLU A 299 -3.55 20.56 -6.84
CA GLU A 299 -2.44 21.48 -7.12
C GLU A 299 -2.00 22.27 -5.87
N ALA A 300 -2.96 22.63 -5.01
CA ALA A 300 -2.66 23.24 -3.72
C ALA A 300 -1.86 22.26 -2.83
N LEU A 301 -2.27 20.98 -2.77
CA LEU A 301 -1.53 19.96 -2.03
C LEU A 301 -0.11 19.74 -2.56
N LEU A 302 0.07 19.68 -3.88
CA LEU A 302 1.39 19.54 -4.50
C LEU A 302 2.29 20.74 -4.17
N SER A 303 1.74 21.96 -4.22
CA SER A 303 2.45 23.17 -3.81
C SER A 303 2.85 23.13 -2.33
N ASP A 304 1.94 22.74 -1.45
CA ASP A 304 2.21 22.61 -0.01
C ASP A 304 3.29 21.55 0.27
N GLN A 305 3.25 20.40 -0.41
CA GLN A 305 4.27 19.36 -0.29
C GLN A 305 5.65 19.84 -0.74
N ARG A 306 5.74 20.62 -1.82
CA ARG A 306 7.02 21.24 -2.24
C ARG A 306 7.54 22.22 -1.20
N ALA A 307 6.69 23.07 -0.66
CA ALA A 307 7.06 24.03 0.38
C ALA A 307 7.53 23.32 1.67
N ALA A 308 6.80 22.32 2.13
CA ALA A 308 7.17 21.54 3.30
C ALA A 308 8.46 20.74 3.08
N GLY A 309 8.70 20.22 1.87
CA GLY A 309 9.95 19.58 1.49
C GLY A 309 11.15 20.52 1.57
N MET A 310 11.01 21.78 1.16
CA MET A 310 12.08 22.77 1.34
C MET A 310 12.44 22.97 2.82
N VAL A 311 11.44 23.04 3.70
CA VAL A 311 11.65 23.16 5.15
C VAL A 311 12.32 21.91 5.71
N TYR A 312 11.84 20.72 5.33
CA TYR A 312 12.43 19.44 5.73
C TYR A 312 13.91 19.36 5.36
N ARG A 313 14.27 19.73 4.12
CA ARG A 313 15.66 19.72 3.66
C ARG A 313 16.58 20.69 4.39
N GLN A 314 16.07 21.85 4.80
CA GLN A 314 16.85 22.79 5.60
C GLN A 314 17.13 22.26 7.01
N ALA A 315 16.18 21.51 7.58
CA ALA A 315 16.29 21.00 8.95
C ALA A 315 17.04 19.67 9.06
N ASN A 316 17.22 18.92 7.97
CA ASN A 316 17.72 17.54 7.97
C ASN A 316 18.90 17.35 7.00
N VAL A 317 19.87 18.28 7.01
CA VAL A 317 21.00 18.29 6.05
C VAL A 317 21.81 16.98 6.11
N ASP A 318 22.19 16.53 7.30
CA ASP A 318 23.01 15.33 7.49
C ASP A 318 22.30 14.06 7.02
N GLU A 319 20.99 13.95 7.30
CA GLU A 319 20.15 12.83 6.85
C GLU A 319 20.10 12.75 5.32
N LEU A 320 20.06 13.90 4.65
CA LEU A 320 20.03 13.96 3.19
C LEU A 320 21.38 13.69 2.55
N GLU A 321 22.47 14.07 3.21
CA GLU A 321 23.81 13.67 2.79
C GLU A 321 24.00 12.16 2.88
N HIS A 322 23.49 11.53 3.95
CA HIS A 322 23.43 10.07 4.08
C HIS A 322 22.62 9.44 2.95
N LEU A 323 21.41 9.92 2.70
CA LEU A 323 20.55 9.42 1.61
C LEU A 323 21.23 9.52 0.23
N ARG A 324 21.86 10.65 -0.08
CA ARG A 324 22.58 10.84 -1.36
C ARG A 324 23.77 9.89 -1.51
N THR A 325 24.49 9.63 -0.43
CA THR A 325 25.59 8.66 -0.42
C THR A 325 25.07 7.25 -0.66
N LEU A 326 24.01 6.87 0.04
CA LEU A 326 23.34 5.59 -0.16
C LEU A 326 22.83 5.40 -1.60
N ILE A 327 22.22 6.43 -2.21
CA ILE A 327 21.74 6.36 -3.59
C ILE A 327 22.91 6.17 -4.56
N ARG A 328 23.97 6.96 -4.41
CA ARG A 328 25.17 6.86 -5.25
C ARG A 328 25.81 5.48 -5.18
N ASP A 329 25.95 4.91 -3.99
CA ASP A 329 26.54 3.58 -3.79
C ASP A 329 25.62 2.48 -4.35
N ALA A 330 24.31 2.62 -4.15
CA ALA A 330 23.32 1.68 -4.66
C ALA A 330 23.23 1.65 -6.20
N ARG A 331 23.53 2.77 -6.87
CA ARG A 331 23.48 2.91 -8.34
C ARG A 331 24.80 2.67 -9.05
N ALA A 332 25.91 2.57 -8.31
CA ALA A 332 27.21 2.26 -8.88
C ALA A 332 27.44 0.74 -9.08
N ASN A 333 26.61 -0.10 -8.45
CA ASN A 333 26.67 -1.56 -8.48
C ASN A 333 25.62 -2.17 -9.42
#